data_AF-A0A4Q2FRP8-F1
#
_entry.id   AF-A0A4Q2FRP8-F1
#
_cell.length_a   1.000
_cell.length_b   1.000
_cell.length_c   1.000
_cell.angle_alpha   90.00
_cell.angle_beta   90.00
_cell.angle_gamma   90.00
#
_symmetry.space_group_name_H-M   'P 1'
#
loop_
_entity.id
_entity.type
_entity.pdbx_description
1 polymer ?
#
loop_
_entity_poly.entity_id
_entity_poly.type
_entity_poly.pdbx_seq_one_letter_code
_entity_poly.pdbx_strand_id
1 'polypeptide(L)'
;MEDKALINEAYQLLSELNKSYQSCNQGTADDFRLQELLNTTLKELKKAEKIDNSILIDLEKFYQRTSLLIGLGSLKLNDQARAAWRNYDKFHYEHVKHVLTLYGPVFGF
;
A
#
# COMPACT_ATOMS: atom_id res chain seq x y z
N MET A 1 4.51 -2.80 -20.92
CA MET A 1 3.85 -1.48 -20.90
C MET A 1 2.88 -1.40 -19.70
N GLU A 2 2.22 -2.51 -19.35
CA GLU A 2 1.38 -2.64 -18.14
C GLU A 2 2.14 -2.51 -16.81
N ASP A 3 3.34 -3.10 -16.67
CA ASP A 3 4.09 -3.08 -15.40
C ASP A 3 4.36 -1.67 -14.87
N LYS A 4 4.78 -0.77 -15.77
CA LYS A 4 5.07 0.62 -15.44
C LYS A 4 3.81 1.43 -15.16
N ALA A 5 2.69 1.07 -15.79
CA ALA A 5 1.40 1.68 -15.51
C ALA A 5 0.93 1.31 -14.10
N LEU A 6 1.04 0.03 -13.72
CA LEU A 6 0.68 -0.45 -12.39
C LEU A 6 1.55 0.18 -11.29
N ILE A 7 2.88 0.24 -11.48
CA ILE A 7 3.77 0.93 -10.53
C ILE A 7 3.38 2.39 -10.36
N ASN A 8 3.12 3.09 -11.48
CA ASN A 8 2.71 4.49 -11.44
C ASN A 8 1.36 4.65 -10.73
N GLU A 9 0.38 3.78 -11.00
CA GLU A 9 -0.93 3.81 -10.34
C GLU A 9 -0.82 3.58 -8.83
N ALA A 10 -0.08 2.55 -8.41
CA ALA A 10 0.23 2.31 -7.00
C ALA A 10 0.90 3.53 -6.35
N TYR A 11 1.88 4.13 -7.03
CA TYR A 11 2.57 5.32 -6.54
C TYR A 11 1.62 6.52 -6.38
N GLN A 12 0.74 6.76 -7.36
CA GLN A 12 -0.24 7.86 -7.29
C GLN A 12 -1.23 7.64 -6.15
N LEU A 13 -1.80 6.44 -6.01
CA LEU A 13 -2.76 6.11 -4.96
C LEU A 13 -2.15 6.26 -3.56
N LEU A 14 -0.92 5.76 -3.37
CA LEU A 14 -0.22 5.91 -2.10
C LEU A 14 0.21 7.35 -1.82
N SER A 15 0.57 8.12 -2.84
CA SER A 15 0.87 9.54 -2.70
C SER A 15 -0.38 10.34 -2.30
N GLU A 16 -1.54 10.03 -2.87
CA GLU A 16 -2.81 10.65 -2.51
C GLU A 16 -3.25 10.26 -1.09
N LEU A 17 -3.06 9.00 -0.70
CA LEU A 17 -3.27 8.56 0.67
C LEU A 17 -2.38 9.33 1.64
N ASN A 18 -1.07 9.42 1.35
CA ASN A 18 -0.12 10.15 2.18
C ASN A 18 -0.52 11.62 2.35
N LYS A 19 -0.86 12.29 1.24
CA LYS A 19 -1.29 13.69 1.24
C LYS A 19 -2.58 13.88 2.04
N SER A 20 -3.58 13.04 1.82
CA SER A 20 -4.87 13.10 2.53
C SER A 20 -4.69 12.85 4.03
N TYR A 21 -3.79 11.93 4.39
CA TYR A 21 -3.51 11.57 5.77
C TYR A 21 -2.84 12.69 6.57
N GLN A 22 -2.01 13.53 5.95
CA GLN A 22 -1.33 14.63 6.67
C GLN A 22 -2.30 15.56 7.41
N SER A 23 -3.52 15.71 6.90
CA SER A 23 -4.56 16.55 7.53
C SER A 23 -5.14 15.96 8.83
N CYS A 24 -5.01 14.66 9.06
CA CYS A 24 -5.52 13.98 10.26
C CYS A 24 -4.44 13.32 11.11
N ASN A 25 -3.17 13.50 10.77
CA ASN A 25 -2.03 12.98 11.53
C ASN A 25 -1.95 13.67 12.91
N GLN A 26 -1.92 12.87 13.98
CA GLN A 26 -1.92 13.35 15.36
C GLN A 26 -0.58 13.16 16.09
N GLY A 27 0.44 12.62 15.41
CA GLY A 27 1.75 12.33 15.99
C GLY A 27 1.75 11.16 17.00
N THR A 28 0.79 10.25 16.92
CA THR A 28 0.77 9.01 17.70
C THR A 28 1.79 7.99 17.18
N ALA A 29 2.04 6.93 17.96
CA ALA A 29 2.89 5.83 17.51
C ALA A 29 2.37 5.17 16.22
N ASP A 30 1.05 5.04 16.06
CA ASP A 30 0.45 4.46 14.86
C ASP A 30 0.53 5.43 13.66
N ASP A 31 0.45 6.75 13.89
CA ASP A 31 0.72 7.75 12.85
C ASP A 31 2.15 7.61 12.30
N PHE A 32 3.14 7.52 13.20
CA PHE A 32 4.54 7.36 12.81
C PHE A 32 4.77 6.05 12.03
N ARG A 33 4.14 4.96 12.48
CA ARG A 33 4.21 3.66 11.78
C ARG A 33 3.63 3.73 10.38
N LEU A 34 2.44 4.33 10.22
CA LEU A 34 1.85 4.48 8.89
C LEU A 34 2.74 5.35 7.99
N GLN A 35 3.32 6.42 8.54
CA GLN A 35 4.17 7.30 7.75
C GLN A 35 5.48 6.63 7.33
N GLU A 36 6.08 5.82 8.19
CA GLU A 36 7.25 5.02 7.83
C GLU A 36 6.93 4.01 6.71
N LEU A 37 5.77 3.35 6.80
CA LEU A 37 5.29 2.45 5.75
C LEU A 37 5.11 3.18 4.41
N LEU A 38 4.40 4.31 4.40
CA LEU A 38 4.20 5.13 3.20
C LEU A 38 5.53 5.58 2.59
N ASN A 39 6.42 6.14 3.40
CA ASN A 39 7.72 6.63 2.94
C ASN A 39 8.57 5.51 2.33
N THR A 40 8.58 4.33 2.96
CA THR A 40 9.36 3.18 2.50
C THR A 40 8.80 2.64 1.19
N THR A 41 7.49 2.39 1.13
CA THR A 41 6.84 1.84 -0.07
C THR A 41 6.93 2.82 -1.26
N LEU A 42 6.69 4.12 -1.04
CA LEU A 42 6.83 5.13 -2.11
C LEU A 42 8.27 5.22 -2.63
N LYS A 43 9.27 5.07 -1.76
CA LYS A 43 10.68 5.08 -2.15
C LYS A 43 11.02 3.88 -3.03
N GLU A 44 10.54 2.68 -2.70
CA GLU A 44 10.80 1.48 -3.49
C GLU A 44 10.04 1.52 -4.83
N LEU A 45 8.79 1.96 -4.84
CA LEU A 45 8.04 2.16 -6.10
C LEU A 45 8.72 3.16 -7.03
N LYS A 46 9.30 4.23 -6.51
CA LYS A 46 10.00 5.23 -7.32
C LYS A 46 11.28 4.70 -7.98
N LYS A 47 11.92 3.70 -7.38
CA LYS A 47 13.12 3.05 -7.94
C LYS A 47 12.78 1.91 -8.90
N ALA A 48 11.58 1.34 -8.79
CA ALA A 48 11.17 0.20 -9.57
C ALA A 48 11.01 0.58 -11.05
N GLU A 49 11.78 -0.05 -11.93
CA GLU A 49 11.66 0.12 -13.39
C GLU A 49 10.63 -0.85 -14.00
N LYS A 50 10.42 -1.99 -13.35
CA LYS A 50 9.49 -3.06 -13.75
C LYS A 50 8.84 -3.65 -12.51
N ILE A 51 7.67 -4.25 -12.69
CA ILE A 51 7.04 -4.99 -11.60
C ILE A 51 7.75 -6.33 -11.46
N ASP A 52 8.13 -6.65 -10.23
CA ASP A 52 8.62 -7.95 -9.86
C ASP A 52 7.95 -8.40 -8.56
N ASN A 53 8.20 -9.64 -8.18
CA ASN A 53 7.60 -10.21 -6.99
C ASN A 53 8.05 -9.47 -5.71
N SER A 54 9.21 -8.79 -5.71
CA SER A 54 9.66 -8.00 -4.55
C SER A 54 8.75 -6.79 -4.34
N ILE A 55 8.46 -6.05 -5.41
CA ILE A 55 7.54 -4.91 -5.35
C ILE A 55 6.13 -5.36 -4.95
N LEU A 56 5.64 -6.48 -5.51
CA LEU A 56 4.34 -7.04 -5.11
C LEU A 56 4.31 -7.42 -3.62
N ILE A 57 5.38 -8.01 -3.10
CA ILE A 57 5.51 -8.34 -1.67
C ILE A 57 5.50 -7.06 -0.82
N ASP A 58 6.18 -6.01 -1.24
CA ASP A 58 6.22 -4.75 -0.48
C ASP A 58 4.86 -4.04 -0.47
N LEU A 59 4.10 -4.12 -1.57
CA LEU A 59 2.71 -3.65 -1.63
C LEU A 59 1.80 -4.46 -0.69
N GLU A 60 1.91 -5.80 -0.67
CA GLU A 60 1.16 -6.66 0.25
C GLU A 60 1.50 -6.36 1.72
N LYS A 61 2.79 -6.22 2.05
CA LYS A 61 3.21 -5.88 3.42
C LYS A 61 2.65 -4.53 3.85
N PHE A 62 2.68 -3.53 2.96
CA PHE A 62 2.09 -2.22 3.21
C PHE A 62 0.60 -2.36 3.51
N TYR A 63 -0.12 -3.11 2.68
CA TYR A 63 -1.56 -3.32 2.81
C TYR A 63 -1.94 -4.01 4.12
N GLN A 64 -1.31 -5.13 4.45
CA GLN A 64 -1.61 -5.88 5.67
C GLN A 64 -1.37 -5.04 6.92
N ARG A 65 -0.23 -4.34 6.98
CA ARG A 65 0.11 -3.51 8.13
C ARG A 65 -0.82 -2.30 8.26
N THR A 66 -1.14 -1.63 7.15
CA THR A 66 -2.05 -0.49 7.16
C THR A 66 -3.47 -0.91 7.53
N SER A 67 -3.94 -2.03 7.00
CA SER A 67 -5.23 -2.62 7.38
C SER A 67 -5.31 -2.92 8.87
N LEU A 68 -4.22 -3.45 9.46
CA LEU A 68 -4.13 -3.71 10.89
C LEU A 68 -4.19 -2.41 11.70
N LEU A 69 -3.44 -1.38 11.30
CA LEU A 69 -3.44 -0.07 11.96
C LEU A 69 -4.83 0.60 11.93
N ILE A 70 -5.57 0.45 10.83
CA ILE A 70 -6.93 0.99 10.68
C ILE A 70 -7.97 0.16 11.45
N GLY A 71 -7.88 -1.17 11.38
CA GLY A 71 -8.92 -2.08 11.88
C GLY A 71 -8.80 -2.42 13.36
N LEU A 72 -7.56 -2.59 13.86
CA LEU A 72 -7.26 -2.97 15.24
C LEU A 72 -6.38 -1.96 15.98
N GLY A 73 -5.76 -1.03 15.26
CA GLY A 73 -4.94 0.03 15.83
C GLY A 73 -5.73 1.24 16.29
N SER A 74 -5.00 2.28 16.70
CA SER A 74 -5.55 3.56 17.14
C SER A 74 -5.65 4.61 16.02
N LEU A 75 -5.28 4.22 14.79
CA LEU A 75 -5.18 5.10 13.64
C LEU A 75 -6.56 5.65 13.23
N LYS A 76 -6.70 6.97 13.22
CA LYS A 76 -7.95 7.64 12.85
C LYS A 76 -7.83 8.28 11.48
N LEU A 77 -8.57 7.72 10.51
CA LEU A 77 -8.73 8.32 9.20
C LEU A 77 -9.94 9.27 9.19
N ASN A 78 -9.73 10.49 8.68
CA ASN A 78 -10.83 11.34 8.23
C ASN A 78 -11.43 10.82 6.92
N ASP A 79 -12.51 11.44 6.45
CA ASP A 79 -13.24 10.97 5.27
C ASP A 79 -12.38 10.95 4.00
N GLN A 80 -11.51 11.96 3.83
CA GLN A 80 -10.62 12.04 2.67
C GLN A 80 -9.57 10.93 2.68
N ALA A 81 -8.87 10.73 3.80
CA ALA A 81 -7.87 9.67 3.94
C ALA A 81 -8.52 8.28 3.87
N ARG A 82 -9.75 8.13 4.36
CA ARG A 82 -10.52 6.90 4.24
C ARG A 82 -10.90 6.61 2.79
N ALA A 83 -11.34 7.61 2.03
CA ALA A 83 -11.62 7.45 0.60
C ALA A 83 -10.35 7.08 -0.18
N ALA A 84 -9.23 7.76 0.09
CA ALA A 84 -7.93 7.44 -0.52
C ALA A 84 -7.47 6.01 -0.19
N TRP A 85 -7.60 5.58 1.06
CA TRP A 85 -7.33 4.20 1.47
C TRP A 85 -8.21 3.19 0.73
N ARG A 86 -9.51 3.46 0.58
CA ARG A 86 -10.44 2.57 -0.14
C ARG A 86 -10.12 2.44 -1.62
N ASN A 87 -9.64 3.51 -2.26
CA ASN A 87 -9.18 3.45 -3.64
C ASN A 87 -7.94 2.56 -3.77
N TYR A 88 -6.97 2.69 -2.84
CA TYR A 88 -5.81 1.82 -2.79
C TYR A 88 -6.18 0.36 -2.48
N ASP A 89 -7.08 0.12 -1.53
CA ASP A 89 -7.57 -1.23 -1.17
C ASP A 89 -8.22 -1.93 -2.36
N LYS A 90 -9.04 -1.22 -3.14
CA LYS A 90 -9.60 -1.74 -4.39
C LYS A 90 -8.51 -2.11 -5.39
N PHE A 91 -7.59 -1.18 -5.67
CA PHE A 91 -6.45 -1.41 -6.56
C PHE A 91 -5.63 -2.64 -6.13
N HIS A 92 -5.34 -2.75 -4.83
CA HIS A 92 -4.57 -3.86 -4.29
C HIS A 92 -5.29 -5.20 -4.54
N TYR A 93 -6.58 -5.25 -4.26
CA TYR A 93 -7.35 -6.48 -4.46
C TYR A 93 -7.35 -6.90 -5.94
N GLU A 94 -7.58 -5.95 -6.85
CA GLU A 94 -7.68 -6.21 -8.29
C GLU A 94 -6.33 -6.53 -8.96
N HIS A 95 -5.25 -5.86 -8.54
CA HIS A 95 -3.99 -5.85 -9.30
C HIS A 95 -2.77 -6.42 -8.57
N VAL A 96 -2.80 -6.56 -7.24
CA VAL A 96 -1.65 -7.07 -6.47
C VAL A 96 -1.92 -8.49 -5.98
N LYS A 97 -3.08 -8.72 -5.35
CA LYS A 97 -3.40 -9.98 -4.69
C LYS A 97 -3.40 -11.19 -5.62
N HIS A 98 -3.82 -11.00 -6.88
CA HIS A 98 -3.95 -12.08 -7.86
C HIS A 98 -2.63 -12.48 -8.54
N VAL A 99 -1.65 -11.58 -8.58
CA VAL A 99 -0.35 -11.79 -9.23
C VAL A 99 0.78 -12.05 -8.24
N LEU A 100 0.55 -11.74 -6.96
CA LEU A 100 1.50 -12.00 -5.89
C LEU A 100 1.74 -13.51 -5.73
N THR A 101 3.00 -13.92 -5.87
CA THR A 101 3.41 -15.30 -5.63
C THR A 101 4.12 -15.38 -4.28
N LEU A 102 3.38 -15.70 -3.21
CA LEU A 102 3.90 -15.77 -1.84
C LEU A 102 4.78 -17.01 -1.60
N TYR A 103 4.48 -18.11 -2.28
CA TYR A 103 5.26 -19.34 -2.29
C TYR A 103 5.30 -19.83 -3.74
N GLY A 104 6.42 -20.42 -4.17
CA GLY A 104 6.56 -21.05 -5.50
C GLY A 104 5.45 -22.07 -5.78
N PRO A 105 5.38 -22.66 -7.00
CA PRO A 105 4.20 -23.37 -7.50
C PRO A 105 3.58 -24.27 -6.43
N VAL A 106 2.31 -24.01 -6.10
CA VAL A 106 1.51 -24.90 -5.27
C VAL A 106 1.26 -26.13 -6.12
N PHE A 107 2.13 -27.13 -6.00
CA PHE A 107 1.80 -28.47 -6.45
C PHE A 107 0.61 -28.92 -5.61
N GLY A 108 -0.58 -28.89 -6.21
CA GLY A 108 -1.76 -29.48 -5.61
C GLY A 108 -1.49 -30.95 -5.35
N PHE A 109 -1.68 -31.38 -4.11
CA PHE A 109 -1.77 -32.78 -3.73
C PHE A 109 -3.19 -33.29 -3.97
#